data_AF-A0A922VRS4-F1
#
_entry.id   AF-A0A922VRS4-F1
#
_cell.length_a   1.000
_cell.length_b   1.000
_cell.length_c   1.000
_cell.angle_alpha   90.00
_cell.angle_beta   90.00
_cell.angle_gamma   90.00
#
_symmetry.space_group_name_H-M   'P 1'
#
loop_
_entity.id
_entity.type
_entity.pdbx_description
1 polymer ?
#
loop_
_entity_poly.entity_id
_entity_poly.type
_entity_poly.pdbx_seq_one_letter_code
_entity_poly.pdbx_strand_id
1 'polypeptide(L)'
;MRKNDSGHGGKNPERALLAAIVLQAIEDLDDPDETARYEAHEFFLQPRGGWADQRRFFFDALGLDERRVLASLRPRLSPPERPEVRLTFDVLYRDLPRVPFSISDLIRKHRRGYSQLRGLIQTCEDKGLVVPTGRGVFCRVDCLPPPDTPKEKPLKKPASVKAVVYALLTEPRTFKDLIIATGGDVSDSVIRTVLREGRDSFELSRDDDGRYLIASHST
;
A
#
# COMPACT_ATOMS: atom_id res chain seq x y z
N MET A 1 55.55 -13.02 -30.22
CA MET A 1 54.61 -12.14 -30.94
C MET A 1 53.18 -12.50 -30.52
N ARG A 2 52.59 -11.75 -29.60
CA ARG A 2 51.17 -11.91 -29.23
C ARG A 2 50.37 -10.99 -30.15
N LYS A 3 49.38 -11.56 -30.84
CA LYS A 3 48.50 -10.83 -31.75
C LYS A 3 47.71 -9.81 -30.95
N ASN A 4 47.83 -8.55 -31.36
CA ASN A 4 46.94 -7.46 -30.95
C ASN A 4 45.54 -7.76 -31.49
N ASP A 5 44.61 -8.07 -30.61
CA ASP A 5 43.17 -8.02 -30.92
C ASP A 5 42.75 -6.55 -30.97
N SER A 6 42.88 -5.97 -32.15
CA SER A 6 42.24 -4.73 -32.53
C SER A 6 40.83 -5.01 -33.02
N GLY A 7 39.83 -4.44 -32.33
CA GLY A 7 38.64 -3.92 -33.00
C GLY A 7 37.42 -4.83 -33.01
N HIS A 8 36.81 -5.04 -31.84
CA HIS A 8 35.35 -5.05 -31.75
C HIS A 8 34.92 -3.82 -30.96
N GLY A 9 34.96 -2.65 -31.63
CA GLY A 9 34.33 -1.41 -31.18
C GLY A 9 32.80 -1.47 -31.21
N GLY A 10 32.23 -2.66 -30.96
CA GLY A 10 30.83 -2.79 -30.62
C GLY A 10 30.67 -2.20 -29.23
N LYS A 11 30.05 -1.01 -29.14
CA LYS A 11 29.69 -0.39 -27.86
C LYS A 11 28.96 -1.45 -27.04
N ASN A 12 29.61 -2.00 -26.01
CA ASN A 12 28.95 -2.92 -25.11
C ASN A 12 27.78 -2.13 -24.47
N PRO A 13 26.52 -2.44 -24.81
CA PRO A 13 25.38 -1.62 -24.40
C PRO A 13 25.21 -1.63 -22.88
N GLU A 14 25.59 -2.72 -22.21
CA GLU A 14 25.61 -2.80 -20.75
C GLU A 14 26.64 -1.83 -20.19
N ARG A 15 27.87 -1.82 -20.72
CA ARG A 15 28.91 -0.89 -20.29
C ARG A 15 28.51 0.57 -20.52
N ALA A 16 27.79 0.86 -21.60
CA ALA A 16 27.24 2.19 -21.87
C ALA A 16 26.15 2.57 -20.86
N LEU A 17 25.26 1.64 -20.50
CA LEU A 17 24.24 1.85 -19.47
C LEU A 17 24.87 2.10 -18.09
N LEU A 18 25.84 1.29 -17.68
CA LEU A 18 26.55 1.47 -16.41
C LEU A 18 27.26 2.83 -16.36
N ALA A 19 27.89 3.24 -17.47
CA ALA A 19 28.52 4.55 -17.58
C ALA A 19 27.49 5.69 -17.47
N ALA A 20 26.31 5.54 -18.11
CA ALA A 20 25.24 6.52 -18.03
C ALA A 20 24.72 6.69 -16.60
N ILE A 21 24.58 5.60 -15.82
CA ILE A 21 24.18 5.68 -14.41
C ILE A 21 25.19 6.50 -13.58
N VAL A 22 26.49 6.23 -13.76
CA VAL A 22 27.54 6.97 -13.04
C VAL A 22 27.60 8.42 -13.47
N LEU A 23 27.46 8.71 -14.77
CA LEU A 23 27.44 10.09 -15.27
C LEU A 23 26.21 10.85 -14.77
N GLN A 24 25.03 10.23 -14.73
CA GLN A 24 23.83 10.84 -14.15
C GLN A 24 24.06 11.18 -12.68
N ALA A 25 24.60 10.26 -11.87
CA ALA A 25 24.90 10.55 -10.47
C ALA A 25 25.91 11.71 -10.33
N ILE A 26 26.87 11.83 -11.25
CA ILE A 26 27.81 12.96 -11.29
C ILE A 26 27.09 14.27 -11.64
N GLU A 27 26.17 14.27 -12.60
CA GLU A 27 25.36 15.44 -12.97
C GLU A 27 24.46 15.86 -11.80
N ASP A 28 23.83 14.89 -11.14
CA ASP A 28 22.91 15.10 -10.02
C ASP A 28 23.56 15.81 -8.82
N LEU A 29 24.89 15.79 -8.69
CA LEU A 29 25.62 16.54 -7.65
C LEU A 29 25.37 18.06 -7.70
N ASP A 30 25.06 18.61 -8.87
CA ASP A 30 24.74 20.03 -9.06
C ASP A 30 23.26 20.25 -9.41
N ASP A 31 22.40 19.23 -9.24
CA ASP A 31 20.98 19.34 -9.58
C ASP A 31 20.27 20.34 -8.64
N PRO A 32 19.36 21.20 -9.15
CA PRO A 32 18.55 22.07 -8.31
C PRO A 32 17.62 21.33 -7.33
N ASP A 33 17.16 20.11 -7.66
CA ASP A 33 16.39 19.25 -6.77
C ASP A 33 17.27 18.72 -5.63
N GLU A 34 16.95 19.14 -4.42
CA GLU A 34 17.65 18.72 -3.20
C GLU A 34 17.63 17.20 -3.00
N THR A 35 16.59 16.52 -3.49
CA THR A 35 16.46 15.06 -3.38
C THR A 35 17.47 14.35 -4.27
N ALA A 36 17.50 14.69 -5.56
CA ALA A 36 18.47 14.14 -6.51
C ALA A 36 19.91 14.42 -6.05
N ARG A 37 20.18 15.65 -5.63
CA ARG A 37 21.48 16.05 -5.09
C ARG A 37 21.87 15.26 -3.86
N TYR A 38 20.95 15.06 -2.91
CA TYR A 38 21.23 14.24 -1.72
C TYR A 38 21.47 12.77 -2.05
N GLU A 39 20.67 12.17 -2.93
CA GLU A 39 20.87 10.77 -3.34
C GLU A 39 22.20 10.56 -4.06
N ALA A 40 22.62 11.49 -4.92
CA ALA A 40 23.94 11.48 -5.53
C ALA A 40 25.06 11.54 -4.48
N HIS A 41 24.92 12.41 -3.47
CA HIS A 41 25.88 12.48 -2.37
C HIS A 41 25.92 11.19 -1.55
N GLU A 42 24.77 10.58 -1.24
CA GLU A 42 24.71 9.28 -0.56
C GLU A 42 25.40 8.19 -1.40
N PHE A 43 25.15 8.17 -2.72
CA PHE A 43 25.81 7.26 -3.65
C PHE A 43 27.34 7.37 -3.59
N PHE A 44 27.92 8.58 -3.54
CA PHE A 44 29.38 8.76 -3.50
C PHE A 44 30.00 8.68 -2.09
N LEU A 45 29.29 9.13 -1.05
CA LEU A 45 29.85 9.35 0.29
C LEU A 45 29.52 8.26 1.30
N GLN A 46 28.48 7.42 1.07
CA GLN A 46 28.21 6.34 2.01
C GLN A 46 29.40 5.37 2.10
N PRO A 47 29.93 5.10 3.32
CA PRO A 47 31.08 4.22 3.48
C PRO A 47 30.72 2.73 3.41
N ARG A 48 29.46 2.39 3.68
CA ARG A 48 28.92 1.02 3.78
C ARG A 48 27.42 1.01 3.43
N GLY A 49 26.88 -0.16 3.10
CA GLY A 49 25.46 -0.36 2.79
C GLY A 49 25.19 -0.46 1.29
N GLY A 50 23.91 -0.54 0.91
CA GLY A 50 23.50 -0.81 -0.46
C GLY A 50 24.05 0.17 -1.49
N TRP A 51 24.14 1.46 -1.15
CA TRP A 51 24.73 2.47 -2.03
C TRP A 51 26.24 2.27 -2.23
N ALA A 52 26.98 1.97 -1.17
CA ALA A 52 28.42 1.69 -1.25
C ALA A 52 28.71 0.43 -2.08
N ASP A 53 27.87 -0.61 -1.93
CA ASP A 53 28.01 -1.85 -2.68
C ASP A 53 27.69 -1.65 -4.18
N GLN A 54 26.63 -0.89 -4.49
CA GLN A 54 26.30 -0.51 -5.87
C GLN A 54 27.40 0.33 -6.51
N ARG A 55 27.93 1.35 -5.81
CA ARG A 55 29.02 2.19 -6.31
C ARG A 55 30.24 1.36 -6.70
N ARG A 56 30.68 0.45 -5.82
CA ARG A 56 31.81 -0.46 -6.09
C ARG A 56 31.53 -1.34 -7.30
N PHE A 57 30.35 -1.94 -7.37
CA PHE A 57 29.94 -2.74 -8.52
C PHE A 57 30.04 -1.94 -9.84
N PHE A 58 29.49 -0.73 -9.89
CA PHE A 58 29.55 0.10 -11.09
C PHE A 58 30.97 0.50 -11.46
N PHE A 59 31.79 0.89 -10.48
CA PHE A 59 33.17 1.29 -10.72
C PHE A 59 34.03 0.12 -11.17
N ASP A 60 33.91 -1.05 -10.53
CA ASP A 60 34.63 -2.26 -10.91
C ASP A 60 34.25 -2.70 -12.33
N ALA A 61 32.96 -2.70 -12.67
CA ALA A 61 32.47 -3.07 -14.01
C ALA A 61 32.96 -2.10 -15.11
N LEU A 62 33.16 -0.83 -14.76
CA LEU A 62 33.71 0.19 -15.66
C LEU A 62 35.25 0.23 -15.64
N GLY A 63 35.91 -0.48 -14.73
CA GLY A 63 37.37 -0.40 -14.54
C GLY A 63 37.83 0.96 -13.99
N LEU A 64 36.97 1.61 -13.20
CA LEU A 64 37.26 2.88 -12.53
C LEU A 64 37.83 2.63 -11.14
N ASP A 65 38.87 3.39 -10.77
CA ASP A 65 39.40 3.39 -9.41
C ASP A 65 38.55 4.31 -8.51
N GLU A 66 37.85 3.74 -7.54
CA GLU A 66 36.95 4.46 -6.63
C GLU A 66 37.64 5.65 -5.96
N ARG A 67 38.88 5.47 -5.49
CA ARG A 67 39.60 6.52 -4.77
C ARG A 67 39.94 7.68 -5.68
N ARG A 68 40.33 7.41 -6.93
CA ARG A 68 40.61 8.44 -7.94
C ARG A 68 39.35 9.21 -8.32
N VAL A 69 38.23 8.53 -8.53
CA VAL A 69 36.94 9.18 -8.87
C VAL A 69 36.46 10.06 -7.72
N LEU A 70 36.48 9.56 -6.48
CA LEU A 70 36.08 10.37 -5.32
C LEU A 70 37.04 11.57 -5.10
N ALA A 71 38.33 11.39 -5.35
CA ALA A 71 39.31 12.47 -5.27
C ALA A 71 39.05 13.56 -6.33
N SER A 72 38.67 13.20 -7.56
CA SER A 72 38.34 14.18 -8.61
C SER A 72 37.01 14.88 -8.37
N LEU A 73 36.04 14.20 -7.73
CA LEU A 73 34.74 14.76 -7.37
C LEU A 73 34.76 15.57 -6.06
N ARG A 74 35.84 15.52 -5.28
CA ARG A 74 35.96 16.19 -3.97
C ARG A 74 35.47 17.65 -3.93
N PRO A 75 35.72 18.51 -4.94
CA PRO A 75 35.21 19.89 -4.92
C PRO A 75 33.67 19.99 -4.95
N ARG A 76 32.98 18.98 -5.49
CA ARG A 76 31.53 18.93 -5.64
C ARG A 76 30.84 18.15 -4.50
N LEU A 77 31.60 17.33 -3.77
CA LEU A 77 31.10 16.51 -2.67
C LEU A 77 31.02 17.29 -1.34
N SER A 78 30.26 18.38 -1.34
CA SER A 78 29.86 19.08 -0.11
C SER A 78 28.51 18.52 0.33
N PRO A 79 28.45 17.64 1.36
CA PRO A 79 27.22 16.92 1.68
C PRO A 79 26.07 17.90 1.95
N PRO A 80 24.99 17.86 1.15
CA PRO A 80 23.83 18.71 1.38
C PRO A 80 23.15 18.30 2.68
N GLU A 81 22.41 19.22 3.30
CA GLU A 81 21.49 18.83 4.36
C GLU A 81 20.52 17.79 3.80
N ARG A 82 20.27 16.74 4.58
CA ARG A 82 19.32 15.70 4.18
C ARG A 82 17.98 16.38 3.92
N PRO A 83 17.41 16.28 2.70
CA PRO A 83 16.15 16.91 2.39
C PRO A 83 15.12 16.33 3.35
N GLU A 84 14.63 17.18 4.26
CA GLU A 84 13.48 16.84 5.06
C GLU A 84 12.30 16.88 4.11
N VAL A 85 12.00 15.76 3.43
CA VAL A 85 10.72 15.58 2.75
C VAL A 85 9.67 15.50 3.86
N ARG A 86 9.31 16.66 4.42
CA ARG A 86 8.27 16.80 5.42
C ARG A 86 7.00 16.39 4.74
N LEU A 87 6.51 15.21 5.10
CA LEU A 87 5.19 14.79 4.70
C LEU A 87 4.20 15.74 5.38
N THR A 88 3.75 16.75 4.64
CA THR A 88 2.72 17.68 5.10
C THR A 88 1.35 17.03 4.90
N PHE A 89 0.33 17.58 5.56
CA PHE A 89 -1.04 17.07 5.39
C PHE A 89 -1.52 17.25 3.94
N ASP A 90 -1.09 18.31 3.23
CA ASP A 90 -1.46 18.55 1.82
C ASP A 90 -0.86 17.52 0.86
N VAL A 91 0.38 17.10 1.11
CA VAL A 91 1.03 16.03 0.34
C VAL A 91 0.35 14.70 0.67
N LEU A 92 0.13 14.41 1.95
CA LEU A 92 -0.56 13.20 2.37
C LEU A 92 -1.96 13.11 1.74
N TYR A 93 -2.77 14.18 1.81
CA TYR A 93 -4.15 14.20 1.32
C TYR A 93 -4.24 13.90 -0.18
N ARG A 94 -3.35 14.50 -0.99
CA ARG A 94 -3.27 14.21 -2.42
C ARG A 94 -3.02 12.73 -2.70
N ASP A 95 -2.22 12.10 -1.84
CA ASP A 95 -1.82 10.71 -1.94
C ASP A 95 -2.80 9.71 -1.28
N LEU A 96 -3.82 10.18 -0.58
CA LEU A 96 -4.78 9.30 0.09
C LEU A 96 -5.59 8.48 -0.92
N PRO A 97 -5.80 7.17 -0.66
CA PRO A 97 -6.68 6.35 -1.48
C PRO A 97 -8.07 6.95 -1.61
N ARG A 98 -8.67 6.80 -2.80
CA ARG A 98 -10.09 7.15 -3.06
C ARG A 98 -11.08 6.07 -2.59
N VAL A 99 -10.57 5.07 -1.88
CA VAL A 99 -11.32 3.97 -1.27
C VAL A 99 -11.07 3.98 0.24
N PRO A 100 -11.89 3.31 1.06
CA PRO A 100 -11.63 3.19 2.50
C PRO A 100 -10.20 2.67 2.76
N PHE A 101 -9.48 3.31 3.67
CA PHE A 101 -8.08 3.01 3.97
C PHE A 101 -7.79 3.03 5.48
N SER A 102 -6.74 2.34 5.89
CA SER A 102 -6.22 2.35 7.26
C SER A 102 -4.87 3.07 7.34
N ILE A 103 -4.44 3.46 8.55
CA ILE A 103 -3.10 4.03 8.75
C ILE A 103 -2.00 3.02 8.37
N SER A 104 -2.25 1.73 8.55
CA SER A 104 -1.31 0.66 8.16
C SER A 104 -1.04 0.65 6.66
N ASP A 105 -2.05 0.95 5.83
CA ASP A 105 -1.88 1.06 4.38
C ASP A 105 -0.94 2.22 4.02
N LEU A 106 -1.04 3.33 4.76
CA LEU A 106 -0.21 4.52 4.59
C LEU A 106 1.22 4.32 5.09
N ILE A 107 1.44 3.54 6.15
CA ILE A 107 2.79 3.20 6.65
C ILE A 107 3.59 2.51 5.54
N ARG A 108 2.98 1.54 4.85
CA ARG A 108 3.64 0.82 3.75
C ARG A 108 4.02 1.75 2.61
N LYS A 109 3.15 2.71 2.28
CA LYS A 109 3.35 3.66 1.18
C LYS A 109 4.39 4.73 1.51
N HIS A 110 4.27 5.39 2.66
CA HIS A 110 5.07 6.58 2.99
C HIS A 110 6.29 6.28 3.87
N ARG A 111 6.45 5.04 4.35
CA ARG A 111 7.53 4.60 5.26
C ARG A 111 7.68 5.51 6.49
N ARG A 112 6.56 6.04 6.99
CA ARG A 112 6.49 6.88 8.19
C ARG A 112 5.95 6.09 9.37
N GLY A 113 6.31 6.53 10.58
CA GLY A 113 5.81 5.91 11.81
C GLY A 113 4.31 6.17 12.00
N TYR A 114 3.64 5.25 12.70
CA TYR A 114 2.20 5.33 12.98
C TYR A 114 1.79 6.67 13.61
N SER A 115 2.54 7.15 14.61
CA SER A 115 2.23 8.40 15.33
C SER A 115 2.27 9.63 14.40
N GLN A 116 3.26 9.69 13.50
CA GLN A 116 3.38 10.79 12.54
C GLN A 116 2.20 10.80 11.56
N LEU A 117 1.86 9.63 10.99
CA LEU A 117 0.74 9.51 10.07
C LEU A 117 -0.60 9.76 10.77
N ARG A 118 -0.76 9.31 12.02
CA ARG A 118 -1.97 9.59 12.81
C ARG A 118 -2.16 11.09 13.03
N GLY A 119 -1.10 11.83 13.37
CA GLY A 119 -1.17 13.29 13.52
C GLY A 119 -1.59 14.01 12.23
N LEU A 120 -1.06 13.57 11.09
CA LEU A 120 -1.45 14.11 9.78
C LEU A 120 -2.89 13.75 9.38
N ILE A 121 -3.33 12.51 9.63
CA ILE A 121 -4.72 12.09 9.41
C ILE A 121 -5.66 12.86 10.33
N GLN A 122 -5.31 13.06 11.60
CA GLN A 122 -6.08 13.91 12.52
C GLN A 122 -6.22 15.33 11.97
N THR A 123 -5.15 15.90 11.43
CA THR A 123 -5.20 17.22 10.78
C THR A 123 -6.15 17.22 9.56
N CYS A 124 -6.21 16.12 8.81
CA CYS A 124 -7.16 15.97 7.69
C CYS A 124 -8.61 15.82 8.18
N GLU A 125 -8.84 15.11 9.29
CA GLU A 125 -10.15 15.00 9.95
C GLU A 125 -10.63 16.38 10.44
N ASP A 126 -9.77 17.12 11.14
CA ASP A 126 -10.08 18.45 11.68
C ASP A 126 -10.42 19.46 10.57
N LYS A 127 -9.86 19.26 9.37
CA LYS A 127 -10.15 20.06 8.16
C LYS A 127 -11.36 19.56 7.36
N GLY A 128 -12.02 18.48 7.78
CA GLY A 128 -13.15 17.89 7.06
C GLY A 128 -12.79 17.28 5.71
N LEU A 129 -11.53 16.88 5.52
CA LEU A 129 -11.04 16.26 4.28
C LEU A 129 -11.23 14.74 4.29
N VAL A 130 -11.22 14.16 5.49
CA VAL A 130 -11.31 12.73 5.75
C VAL A 130 -12.30 12.50 6.90
N VAL A 131 -13.05 11.41 6.85
CA VAL A 131 -13.92 10.98 7.94
C VAL A 131 -13.61 9.54 8.38
N PRO A 132 -13.76 9.23 9.67
CA PRO A 132 -13.70 7.85 10.14
C PRO A 132 -14.96 7.09 9.69
N THR A 133 -14.78 5.88 9.17
CA THR A 133 -15.87 4.98 8.76
C THR A 133 -16.03 3.76 9.70
N GLY A 134 -15.09 3.58 10.64
CA GLY A 134 -15.16 2.57 11.70
C GLY A 134 -13.82 1.86 11.92
N ARG A 135 -13.57 1.29 13.11
CA ARG A 135 -12.37 0.46 13.46
C ARG A 135 -11.01 0.95 12.89
N GLY A 136 -10.74 2.25 12.92
CA GLY A 136 -9.48 2.82 12.40
C GLY A 136 -9.37 2.83 10.87
N VAL A 137 -10.51 2.74 10.18
CA VAL A 137 -10.68 2.94 8.74
C VAL A 137 -11.21 4.35 8.49
N PHE A 138 -10.69 4.96 7.44
CA PHE A 138 -10.94 6.33 7.04
C PHE A 138 -11.35 6.38 5.56
N CYS A 139 -12.15 7.38 5.21
CA CYS A 139 -12.50 7.69 3.82
C CYS A 139 -12.32 9.18 3.55
N ARG A 140 -11.90 9.54 2.34
CA ARG A 140 -11.96 10.94 1.91
C ARG A 140 -13.41 11.39 1.78
N VAL A 141 -13.70 12.62 2.18
CA VAL A 141 -15.07 13.18 2.14
C VAL A 141 -15.60 13.31 0.70
N ASP A 142 -14.72 13.65 -0.25
CA ASP A 142 -15.05 13.73 -1.69
C ASP A 142 -15.36 12.37 -2.33
N CYS A 143 -15.09 11.27 -1.64
CA CYS A 143 -15.37 9.90 -2.09
C CYS A 143 -16.60 9.29 -1.40
N LEU A 144 -17.23 10.01 -0.46
CA LEU A 144 -18.46 9.54 0.15
C LEU A 144 -19.63 9.73 -0.81
N PRO A 145 -20.61 8.82 -0.81
CA PRO A 145 -21.85 9.06 -1.53
C PRO A 145 -22.54 10.32 -0.97
N PRO A 146 -23.27 11.08 -1.81
CA PRO A 146 -23.97 12.28 -1.36
C PRO A 146 -24.85 11.98 -0.15
N PRO A 147 -24.96 12.90 0.83
CA PRO A 147 -25.73 12.68 2.06
C PRO A 147 -27.19 12.32 1.81
N ASP A 148 -27.72 12.64 0.63
CA ASP A 148 -29.09 12.36 0.20
C ASP A 148 -29.30 10.96 -0.40
N THR A 149 -28.26 10.15 -0.53
CA THR A 149 -28.49 8.71 -0.77
C THR A 149 -29.15 8.15 0.48
N PRO A 150 -30.38 7.60 0.38
CA PRO A 150 -31.03 6.96 1.51
C PRO A 150 -30.09 5.87 2.03
N LYS A 151 -29.47 6.11 3.20
CA LYS A 151 -28.79 5.04 3.91
C LYS A 151 -29.88 4.06 4.31
N GLU A 152 -30.02 2.98 3.55
CA GLU A 152 -30.93 1.90 3.90
C GLU A 152 -30.62 1.51 5.33
N LYS A 153 -31.59 1.77 6.22
CA LYS A 153 -31.38 1.53 7.64
C LYS A 153 -31.19 0.01 7.76
N PRO A 154 -30.06 -0.45 8.32
CA PRO A 154 -29.83 -1.88 8.49
C PRO A 154 -31.03 -2.47 9.23
N LEU A 155 -31.56 -3.59 8.73
CA LEU A 155 -32.76 -4.24 9.26
C LEU A 155 -32.50 -4.64 10.72
N LYS A 156 -32.97 -3.83 11.68
CA LYS A 156 -32.68 -4.04 13.12
C LYS A 156 -33.56 -5.09 13.78
N LYS A 157 -34.66 -5.52 13.17
CA LYS A 157 -35.61 -6.45 13.79
C LYS A 157 -35.22 -7.90 13.48
N PRO A 158 -34.86 -8.73 14.49
CA PRO A 158 -34.43 -10.11 14.28
C PRO A 158 -35.44 -10.96 13.50
N ALA A 159 -36.74 -10.76 13.73
CA ALA A 159 -37.81 -11.46 13.00
C ALA A 159 -37.81 -11.16 11.49
N SER A 160 -37.52 -9.91 11.11
CA SER A 160 -37.40 -9.51 9.70
C SER A 160 -36.13 -10.07 9.06
N VAL A 161 -35.05 -10.19 9.84
CA VAL A 161 -33.79 -10.78 9.37
C VAL A 161 -33.90 -12.28 9.18
N LYS A 162 -34.58 -13.01 10.08
CA LYS A 162 -34.82 -14.45 9.95
C LYS A 162 -35.48 -14.77 8.60
N ALA A 163 -36.52 -14.02 8.23
CA ALA A 163 -37.20 -14.21 6.94
C ALA A 163 -36.27 -14.00 5.73
N VAL A 164 -35.44 -12.95 5.74
CA VAL A 164 -34.47 -12.67 4.67
C VAL A 164 -33.42 -13.77 4.57
N VAL A 165 -32.83 -14.17 5.70
CA VAL A 165 -31.80 -15.23 5.71
C VAL A 165 -32.40 -16.56 5.25
N TYR A 166 -33.60 -16.93 5.70
CA TYR A 166 -34.25 -18.19 5.32
C TYR A 166 -34.64 -18.20 3.85
N ALA A 167 -35.08 -17.06 3.29
CA ALA A 167 -35.35 -16.96 1.86
C ALA A 167 -34.11 -17.21 0.97
N LEU A 168 -32.90 -16.97 1.49
CA LEU A 168 -31.65 -17.26 0.78
C LEU A 168 -31.19 -18.73 0.92
N LEU A 169 -31.72 -19.47 1.89
CA LEU A 169 -31.37 -20.85 2.21
C LEU A 169 -32.25 -21.88 1.47
N THR A 170 -32.80 -21.51 0.31
CA THR A 170 -33.45 -22.45 -0.62
C THR A 170 -32.44 -23.44 -1.22
N GLU A 171 -31.15 -23.08 -1.21
CA GLU A 171 -30.03 -23.90 -1.62
C GLU A 171 -28.95 -23.88 -0.52
N PRO A 172 -28.07 -24.90 -0.44
CA PRO A 172 -27.02 -24.93 0.57
C PRO A 172 -26.05 -23.76 0.41
N ARG A 173 -25.90 -22.91 1.43
CA ARG A 173 -25.01 -21.74 1.39
C ARG A 173 -24.06 -21.68 2.59
N THR A 174 -22.85 -21.19 2.38
CA THR A 174 -21.94 -20.90 3.50
C THR A 174 -22.32 -19.57 4.17
N PHE A 175 -21.83 -19.36 5.39
CA PHE A 175 -21.95 -18.07 6.08
C PHE A 175 -21.42 -16.89 5.24
N LYS A 176 -20.34 -17.11 4.49
CA LYS A 176 -19.74 -16.09 3.62
C LYS A 176 -20.66 -15.74 2.45
N ASP A 177 -21.30 -16.74 1.85
CA ASP A 177 -22.24 -16.53 0.75
C ASP A 177 -23.46 -15.73 1.20
N LEU A 178 -23.93 -15.96 2.44
CA LEU A 178 -25.01 -15.18 3.03
C LEU A 178 -24.62 -13.72 3.25
N ILE A 179 -23.41 -13.41 3.71
CA ILE A 179 -22.92 -12.02 3.84
C ILE A 179 -22.91 -11.32 2.47
N ILE A 180 -22.43 -12.02 1.44
CA ILE A 180 -22.37 -11.47 0.08
C ILE A 180 -23.80 -11.25 -0.46
N ALA A 181 -24.69 -12.23 -0.27
CA ALA A 181 -26.06 -12.18 -0.77
C ALA A 181 -26.92 -11.13 -0.07
N THR A 182 -26.64 -10.79 1.20
CA THR A 182 -27.34 -9.72 1.91
C THR A 182 -26.75 -8.33 1.64
N GLY A 183 -25.68 -8.21 0.84
CA GLY A 183 -25.09 -6.91 0.49
C GLY A 183 -24.59 -6.07 1.67
N GLY A 184 -24.49 -6.66 2.89
CA GLY A 184 -24.20 -5.92 4.12
C GLY A 184 -25.42 -5.31 4.83
N ASP A 185 -26.64 -5.53 4.33
CA ASP A 185 -27.90 -5.02 4.93
C ASP A 185 -28.17 -5.61 6.32
N VAL A 186 -27.58 -6.77 6.58
CA VAL A 186 -27.65 -7.52 7.84
C VAL A 186 -26.24 -7.70 8.40
N SER A 187 -26.03 -7.35 9.67
CA SER A 187 -24.72 -7.52 10.29
C SER A 187 -24.35 -9.00 10.49
N ASP A 188 -23.07 -9.32 10.34
CA ASP A 188 -22.50 -10.65 10.57
C ASP A 188 -22.95 -11.29 11.88
N SER A 189 -23.00 -10.49 12.95
CA SER A 189 -23.42 -10.95 14.28
C SER A 189 -24.87 -11.42 14.30
N VAL A 190 -25.76 -10.73 13.57
CA VAL A 190 -27.18 -11.09 13.53
C VAL A 190 -27.38 -12.33 12.65
N ILE A 191 -26.70 -12.43 11.50
CA ILE A 191 -26.74 -13.64 10.67
C ILE A 191 -26.28 -14.86 11.49
N ARG A 192 -25.18 -14.76 12.25
CA ARG A 192 -24.71 -15.85 13.14
C ARG A 192 -25.74 -16.23 14.20
N THR A 193 -26.39 -15.25 14.83
CA THR A 193 -27.45 -15.50 15.81
C THR A 193 -28.61 -16.25 15.17
N VAL A 194 -29.10 -15.81 14.01
CA VAL A 194 -30.20 -16.46 13.29
C VAL A 194 -29.85 -17.89 12.89
N LEU A 195 -28.64 -18.13 12.35
CA LEU A 195 -28.20 -19.48 11.97
C LEU A 195 -28.05 -20.40 13.17
N ARG A 196 -27.59 -19.88 14.31
CA ARG A 196 -27.49 -20.63 15.57
C ARG A 196 -28.88 -20.99 16.09
N GLU A 197 -29.77 -20.01 16.21
CA GLU A 197 -31.16 -20.23 16.64
C GLU A 197 -31.90 -21.21 15.73
N GLY A 198 -31.71 -21.13 14.41
CA GLY A 198 -32.28 -22.06 13.45
C GLY A 198 -31.75 -23.49 13.60
N ARG A 199 -30.48 -23.67 13.96
CA ARG A 199 -29.91 -24.99 14.26
C ARG A 199 -30.39 -25.54 15.59
N ASP A 200 -30.42 -24.71 16.63
CA ASP A 200 -30.87 -25.09 17.97
C ASP A 200 -32.36 -25.48 17.99
N SER A 201 -33.16 -24.90 17.08
CA SER A 201 -34.57 -25.25 16.85
C SER A 201 -34.79 -26.38 15.84
N PHE A 202 -33.73 -26.97 15.29
CA PHE A 202 -33.76 -28.00 14.24
C PHE A 202 -34.45 -27.56 12.93
N GLU A 203 -34.64 -26.26 12.70
CA GLU A 203 -35.17 -25.71 11.44
C GLU A 203 -34.11 -25.65 10.34
N LEU A 204 -32.82 -25.59 10.70
CA LEU A 204 -31.69 -25.57 9.79
C LEU A 204 -30.77 -26.77 10.04
N SER A 205 -30.31 -27.39 8.96
CA SER A 205 -29.21 -28.34 9.00
C SER A 205 -27.91 -27.67 8.57
N ARG A 206 -26.77 -28.21 9.02
CA ARG A 206 -25.44 -27.81 8.56
C ARG A 206 -24.68 -29.05 8.14
N ASP A 207 -24.20 -29.07 6.91
CA ASP A 207 -23.42 -30.18 6.38
C ASP A 207 -21.95 -30.14 6.86
N ASP A 208 -21.18 -31.16 6.50
CA ASP A 208 -19.76 -31.28 6.86
C ASP A 208 -18.89 -30.19 6.21
N ASP A 209 -19.31 -29.67 5.05
CA ASP A 209 -18.69 -28.53 4.37
C ASP A 209 -19.03 -27.18 5.04
N GLY A 210 -19.88 -27.21 6.07
CA GLY A 210 -20.29 -26.05 6.83
C GLY A 210 -21.33 -25.16 6.13
N ARG A 211 -21.99 -25.66 5.10
CA ARG A 211 -23.12 -25.01 4.42
C ARG A 211 -24.41 -25.24 5.21
N TYR A 212 -25.29 -24.25 5.17
CA TYR A 212 -26.57 -24.24 5.84
C TYR A 212 -27.68 -24.48 4.82
N LEU A 213 -28.69 -25.26 5.20
CA LEU A 213 -29.90 -25.49 4.42
C LEU A 213 -31.11 -25.57 5.36
N ILE A 214 -32.30 -25.23 4.88
CA ILE A 214 -33.54 -25.50 5.60
C ILE A 214 -33.69 -27.01 5.77
N ALA A 215 -33.91 -27.47 7.00
CA ALA A 215 -34.17 -28.87 7.26
C ALA A 215 -35.51 -29.23 6.58
N SER A 216 -35.46 -30.08 5.56
CA SER A 216 -36.66 -30.66 4.99
C SER A 216 -37.38 -31.42 6.11
N HIS A 217 -38.46 -30.88 6.63
CA HIS A 217 -39.35 -31.66 7.47
C HIS A 217 -39.84 -32.82 6.61
N SER A 218 -39.32 -34.02 6.86
CA SER A 218 -39.91 -35.26 6.38
C SER A 218 -41.30 -35.34 7.03
N THR A 219 -42.30 -34.75 6.38
CA THR A 219 -43.71 -35.05 6.63
C THR A 219 -43.99 -36.50 6.30
#